data_AF-A0A8T3R1Q2-F1
#
_entry.id   AF-A0A8T3R1Q2-F1
#
_cell.length_a   1.000
_cell.length_b   1.000
_cell.length_c   1.000
_cell.angle_alpha   90.00
_cell.angle_beta   90.00
_cell.angle_gamma   90.00
#
_symmetry.space_group_name_H-M   'P 1'
#
loop_
_entity.id
_entity.type
_entity.pdbx_description
1 polymer ?
#
loop_
_entity_poly.entity_id
_entity_poly.type
_entity_poly.pdbx_seq_one_letter_code
_entity_poly.pdbx_strand_id
1 'polypeptide(L)'
;MRIATWNVNSLKARQEAVENWLQRADPDILLMQETKLGDADAPVMAFAMAGYQLVHHGEGRWNGVAIAARDGLAIDDIVTNFGDGPVRDSGPGGTAGSEDDFDPFDEARV
;
A
#
# COMPACT_ATOMS: atom_id res chain seq x y z
N MET A 1 4.70 0.87 -20.85
CA MET A 1 4.72 0.53 -19.43
C MET A 1 5.45 1.61 -18.65
N ARG A 2 4.73 2.37 -17.83
CA ARG A 2 5.22 3.43 -16.95
C ARG A 2 4.89 3.06 -15.51
N ILE A 3 5.92 2.96 -14.68
CA ILE A 3 5.79 2.66 -13.26
C ILE A 3 6.29 3.87 -12.48
N ALA A 4 5.50 4.32 -11.53
CA ALA A 4 5.85 5.42 -10.65
C ALA A 4 5.80 5.00 -9.19
N THR A 5 6.58 5.66 -8.35
CA THR A 5 6.51 5.51 -6.90
C THR A 5 6.36 6.87 -6.24
N TRP A 6 5.54 6.96 -5.20
CA TRP A 6 5.31 8.20 -4.47
C TRP A 6 5.06 7.92 -2.98
N ASN A 7 5.97 8.39 -2.13
CA ASN A 7 5.65 8.57 -0.72
C ASN A 7 4.65 9.72 -0.58
N VAL A 8 3.38 9.39 -0.37
CA VAL A 8 2.30 10.39 -0.32
C VAL A 8 2.22 11.08 1.02
N ASN A 9 2.76 10.51 2.11
CA ASN A 9 2.69 11.10 3.45
C ASN A 9 1.25 11.56 3.80
N SER A 10 0.37 10.58 3.98
CA SER A 10 -1.09 10.66 4.09
C SER A 10 -1.81 10.80 2.75
N LEU A 11 -2.35 9.68 2.26
CA LEU A 11 -3.15 9.63 1.03
C LEU A 11 -4.43 10.46 1.18
N LYS A 12 -5.14 10.33 2.32
CA LYS A 12 -6.36 11.11 2.58
C LYS A 12 -6.13 12.63 2.52
N ALA A 13 -4.99 13.11 3.00
CA ALA A 13 -4.65 14.53 2.94
C ALA A 13 -4.24 15.02 1.54
N ARG A 14 -3.96 14.10 0.60
CA ARG A 14 -3.44 14.39 -0.75
C ARG A 14 -4.25 13.75 -1.86
N GLN A 15 -5.45 13.25 -1.57
CA GLN A 15 -6.28 12.52 -2.50
C GLN A 15 -6.45 13.27 -3.83
N GLU A 16 -6.85 14.54 -3.75
CA GLU A 16 -7.03 15.40 -4.92
C GLU A 16 -5.71 15.62 -5.70
N ALA A 17 -4.58 15.74 -5.01
CA ALA A 17 -3.28 15.90 -5.66
C ALA A 17 -2.85 14.62 -6.40
N VAL A 18 -3.13 13.46 -5.81
CA VAL A 18 -2.87 12.15 -6.43
C VAL A 18 -3.76 11.94 -7.65
N GLU A 19 -5.05 12.20 -7.55
CA GLU A 19 -6.00 12.09 -8.68
C GLU A 19 -5.63 13.01 -9.85
N ASN A 20 -5.34 14.29 -9.56
CA ASN A 20 -4.89 15.23 -10.57
C ASN A 20 -3.58 14.80 -11.24
N TRP A 21 -2.67 14.19 -10.47
CA TRP A 21 -1.42 13.69 -11.00
C TRP A 21 -1.64 12.43 -11.86
N LEU A 22 -2.49 11.50 -11.46
CA LEU A 22 -2.85 10.31 -12.24
C LEU A 22 -3.41 10.70 -13.61
N GLN A 23 -4.26 11.71 -13.68
CA GLN A 23 -4.83 12.21 -14.95
C GLN A 23 -3.77 12.79 -15.90
N ARG A 24 -2.70 13.40 -15.36
CA ARG A 24 -1.66 14.07 -16.16
C ARG A 24 -0.53 13.14 -16.54
N ALA A 25 -0.06 12.34 -15.59
CA ALA A 25 1.09 11.46 -15.76
C ALA A 25 0.70 10.15 -16.46
N ASP A 26 -0.54 9.71 -16.24
CA ASP A 26 -1.14 8.53 -16.83
C ASP A 26 -0.21 7.30 -16.73
N PRO A 27 0.24 6.91 -15.51
CA PRO A 27 1.11 5.74 -15.34
C PRO A 27 0.34 4.44 -15.57
N ASP A 28 1.04 3.35 -15.86
CA ASP A 28 0.42 2.02 -15.85
C ASP A 28 0.29 1.50 -14.42
N ILE A 29 1.27 1.79 -13.56
CA ILE A 29 1.31 1.41 -12.15
C ILE A 29 1.80 2.59 -11.30
N LEU A 30 1.12 2.86 -10.18
CA LEU A 30 1.56 3.78 -9.13
C LEU A 30 1.71 3.02 -7.80
N LEU A 31 2.92 3.03 -7.27
CA LEU A 31 3.26 2.50 -5.95
C LEU A 31 3.24 3.64 -4.93
N MET A 32 2.52 3.50 -3.83
CA MET A 32 2.39 4.53 -2.80
C MET A 32 2.93 4.06 -1.46
N GLN A 33 3.64 4.95 -0.77
CA GLN A 33 4.12 4.74 0.60
C GLN A 33 3.58 5.81 1.54
N GLU A 34 3.54 5.49 2.83
CA GLU A 34 2.98 6.35 3.88
C GLU A 34 1.54 6.77 3.58
N THR A 35 0.67 5.83 3.18
CA THR A 35 -0.74 6.15 2.93
C THR A 35 -1.45 6.63 4.20
N LYS A 36 -1.01 6.16 5.39
CA LYS A 36 -1.54 6.50 6.72
C LYS A 36 -3.06 6.29 6.80
N LEU A 37 -3.50 5.17 6.25
CA LEU A 37 -4.88 4.68 6.27
C LEU A 37 -4.91 3.22 6.74
N GLY A 38 -6.03 2.84 7.35
CA GLY A 38 -6.38 1.42 7.49
C GLY A 38 -6.99 0.91 6.19
N ASP A 39 -6.95 -0.39 5.95
CA ASP A 39 -7.49 -0.99 4.71
C ASP A 39 -8.96 -0.63 4.45
N ALA A 40 -9.76 -0.56 5.52
CA ALA A 40 -11.17 -0.16 5.44
C ALA A 40 -11.37 1.30 5.01
N ASP A 41 -10.35 2.15 5.17
CA ASP A 41 -10.37 3.58 4.81
C ASP A 41 -9.73 3.85 3.44
N ALA A 42 -9.22 2.81 2.76
CA ALA A 42 -8.59 2.95 1.45
C ALA A 42 -9.60 3.52 0.42
N PRO A 43 -9.23 4.54 -0.38
CA PRO A 43 -10.14 5.21 -1.31
C PRO A 43 -10.34 4.40 -2.61
N VAL A 44 -10.69 3.11 -2.50
CA VAL A 44 -10.82 2.17 -3.63
C VAL A 44 -11.75 2.71 -4.71
N MET A 45 -12.89 3.27 -4.32
CA MET A 45 -13.86 3.82 -5.29
C MET A 45 -13.30 5.03 -6.07
N ALA A 46 -12.51 5.89 -5.42
CA ALA A 46 -11.94 7.06 -6.08
C ALA A 46 -10.90 6.65 -7.14
N PHE A 47 -10.07 5.66 -6.84
CA PHE A 47 -9.13 5.09 -7.81
C PHE A 47 -9.86 4.36 -8.94
N ALA A 48 -10.92 3.59 -8.63
CA ALA A 48 -11.74 2.93 -9.65
C ALA A 48 -12.39 3.94 -10.60
N MET A 49 -12.91 5.06 -10.09
CA MET A 49 -13.45 6.15 -10.92
C MET A 49 -12.38 6.82 -11.79
N ALA A 50 -11.11 6.77 -11.38
CA ALA A 50 -9.96 7.24 -12.17
C ALA A 50 -9.45 6.19 -13.17
N GLY A 51 -10.05 4.99 -13.23
CA GLY A 51 -9.64 3.89 -14.12
C GLY A 51 -8.47 3.06 -13.58
N TYR A 52 -8.34 2.96 -12.26
CA TYR A 52 -7.32 2.16 -11.58
C TYR A 52 -7.93 1.21 -10.55
N GLN A 53 -7.44 -0.03 -10.54
CA GLN A 53 -7.59 -0.95 -9.42
C GLN A 53 -6.63 -0.56 -8.30
N LEU A 54 -7.10 -0.55 -7.05
CA LEU A 54 -6.30 -0.20 -5.88
C LEU A 54 -6.24 -1.39 -4.92
N VAL A 55 -5.02 -1.80 -4.59
CA VAL A 55 -4.71 -2.71 -3.48
C VAL A 55 -3.97 -1.90 -2.41
N HIS A 56 -4.37 -2.04 -1.16
CA HIS A 56 -3.81 -1.28 -0.04
C HIS A 56 -3.61 -2.22 1.16
N HIS A 57 -2.54 -1.97 1.92
CA HIS A 57 -2.26 -2.60 3.22
C HIS A 57 -1.82 -1.53 4.22
N GLY A 58 -2.49 -1.45 5.37
CA GLY A 58 -2.17 -0.52 6.45
C GLY A 58 -3.11 -0.63 7.66
N GLU A 59 -2.63 -0.13 8.80
CA GLU A 59 -3.29 -0.30 10.11
C GLU A 59 -3.78 1.03 10.72
N GLY A 60 -3.94 2.07 9.90
CA GLY A 60 -4.46 3.37 10.34
C GLY A 60 -3.42 4.48 10.26
N ARG A 61 -3.16 5.19 11.38
CA ARG A 61 -2.46 6.49 11.37
C ARG A 61 -0.99 6.45 10.93
N TRP A 62 -0.37 5.27 10.90
CA TRP A 62 1.05 5.09 10.63
C TRP A 62 1.26 4.27 9.35
N ASN A 63 2.39 4.51 8.68
CA ASN A 63 2.86 3.71 7.55
C ASN A 63 1.82 3.56 6.44
N GLY A 64 1.61 2.34 5.96
CA GLY A 64 0.68 1.99 4.89
C GLY A 64 1.31 2.06 3.49
N VAL A 65 1.00 1.06 2.67
CA VAL A 65 1.45 0.94 1.27
C VAL A 65 0.27 0.62 0.36
N ALA A 66 0.31 1.10 -0.88
CA ALA A 66 -0.70 0.77 -1.87
C ALA A 66 -0.11 0.61 -3.26
N ILE A 67 -0.78 -0.21 -4.07
CA ILE A 67 -0.51 -0.42 -5.50
C ILE A 67 -1.79 -0.02 -6.23
N ALA A 68 -1.68 0.98 -7.12
CA ALA A 68 -2.70 1.32 -8.08
C ALA A 68 -2.26 0.86 -9.47
N ALA A 69 -3.04 0.01 -10.13
CA ALA A 69 -2.78 -0.43 -11.51
C ALA A 69 -3.94 -0.03 -12.41
N ARG A 70 -3.63 0.42 -13.64
CA ARG A 70 -4.65 0.81 -14.62
C ARG A 70 -5.58 -0.37 -14.93
N ASP A 71 -6.86 -0.09 -15.15
CA ASP A 71 -7.83 -1.06 -15.62
C ASP A 71 -7.31 -1.85 -16.84
N GLY A 72 -7.42 -3.18 -16.77
CA GLY A 72 -6.88 -4.10 -17.76
C GLY A 72 -5.51 -4.71 -17.39
N LEU A 73 -4.85 -4.21 -16.34
CA LEU A 73 -3.72 -4.88 -15.70
C LEU A 73 -4.21 -5.58 -14.43
N ALA A 74 -4.10 -6.91 -14.39
CA ALA A 74 -4.48 -7.68 -13.21
C ALA A 74 -3.44 -7.53 -12.09
N ILE A 75 -3.92 -7.40 -10.86
CA ILE A 75 -3.11 -7.51 -9.63
C ILE A 75 -3.54 -8.79 -8.94
N ASP A 76 -2.72 -9.84 -9.09
CA ASP A 76 -2.96 -11.18 -8.54
C ASP A 76 -1.85 -11.55 -7.55
N ASP A 77 -2.01 -12.68 -6.84
CA ASP A 77 -1.02 -13.21 -5.88
C ASP A 77 -0.54 -12.18 -4.84
N ILE A 78 -1.49 -11.37 -4.35
CA ILE A 78 -1.21 -10.33 -3.37
C ILE A 78 -0.82 -10.98 -2.04
N VAL A 79 0.42 -10.75 -1.65
CA VAL A 79 0.95 -11.11 -0.34
C VAL A 79 1.11 -9.83 0.47
N THR A 80 0.48 -9.77 1.64
CA THR A 80 0.71 -8.70 2.61
C THR A 80 1.70 -9.16 3.67
N ASN A 81 2.36 -8.19 4.33
CA ASN A 81 3.45 -8.46 5.28
C ASN A 81 4.65 -9.13 4.60
N PHE A 82 5.37 -10.01 5.30
CA PHE A 82 6.52 -10.73 4.76
C PHE A 82 6.17 -12.17 4.31
N GLY A 83 4.94 -12.41 3.84
CA GLY A 83 4.50 -13.77 3.45
C GLY A 83 3.92 -14.59 4.60
N ASP A 84 4.24 -15.89 4.64
CA ASP A 84 3.76 -16.86 5.64
C ASP A 84 4.30 -16.60 7.06
N GLY A 85 5.15 -15.58 7.23
CA GLY A 85 5.73 -15.18 8.50
C GLY A 85 4.72 -14.50 9.44
N PRO A 86 4.92 -14.60 10.77
CA PRO A 86 4.05 -13.95 11.73
C PRO A 86 4.08 -12.43 11.56
N VAL A 87 2.91 -11.82 11.43
CA VAL A 87 2.78 -10.36 11.43
C VAL A 87 3.01 -9.84 12.84
N ARG A 88 3.95 -8.91 13.01
CA ARG A 88 4.05 -8.13 14.25
C ARG A 88 2.76 -7.34 14.41
N ASP A 89 2.00 -7.63 15.47
CA ASP A 89 0.83 -6.84 15.85
C ASP A 89 1.28 -5.43 16.24
N SER A 90 1.07 -4.44 15.37
CA SER A 90 1.34 -3.02 15.66
C SER A 90 0.17 -2.33 16.37
N GLY A 91 -0.88 -3.07 16.71
CA GLY A 91 -2.01 -2.60 17.50
C GLY A 91 -1.65 -2.27 18.94
N PRO A 92 -2.48 -1.47 19.63
CA PRO A 92 -2.28 -1.20 21.05
C PRO A 92 -2.47 -2.49 21.86
N GLY A 93 -1.36 -3.08 22.31
CA GLY A 93 -1.32 -4.34 23.07
C GLY A 93 -0.59 -5.49 22.37
N GLY A 94 -0.10 -5.29 21.15
CA GLY A 94 0.72 -6.26 20.45
C GLY A 94 2.01 -6.56 21.21
N THR A 95 2.32 -7.84 21.40
CA THR A 95 3.62 -8.24 21.94
C THR A 95 4.64 -8.02 20.84
N ALA A 96 5.48 -7.00 21.00
CA ALA A 96 6.68 -6.88 20.20
C ALA A 96 7.51 -8.14 20.47
N GLY A 97 7.53 -9.08 19.51
CA GLY A 97 8.59 -10.10 19.46
C GLY A 97 9.93 -9.39 19.60
N SER A 98 10.89 -10.01 20.27
CA SER A 98 12.18 -9.37 20.56
C SER A 98 12.84 -8.86 19.28
N GLU A 99 13.58 -7.75 19.32
CA GLU A 99 14.36 -7.29 18.15
C GLU A 99 15.37 -8.35 17.68
N ASP A 100 15.77 -9.25 18.59
CA ASP A 100 16.67 -10.38 18.33
C ASP A 100 16.02 -11.51 17.51
N ASP A 101 14.69 -11.55 17.37
CA ASP A 101 13.97 -12.53 16.52
C ASP A 101 13.74 -12.04 15.08
N PHE A 102 14.22 -10.83 14.73
CA PHE A 102 14.02 -10.25 13.40
C PHE A 102 15.19 -10.59 12.47
N ASP A 103 15.04 -11.59 11.60
CA ASP A 103 15.93 -11.81 10.46
C ASP A 103 15.24 -11.40 9.14
N PRO A 104 15.57 -10.23 8.57
CA PRO A 104 14.96 -9.75 7.33
C PRO A 104 15.27 -10.63 6.10
N PHE A 105 16.25 -11.53 6.17
CA PHE A 105 16.62 -12.44 5.08
C PHE A 105 15.95 -13.81 5.15
N ASP A 106 15.51 -14.24 6.32
CA ASP A 106 14.66 -15.43 6.47
C ASP A 106 13.22 -15.13 6.06
N GLU A 107 12.73 -13.93 6.37
CA GLU A 107 11.38 -13.48 6.03
C GLU A 107 11.19 -13.14 4.53
N ALA A 108 12.25 -12.80 3.80
CA ALA A 108 12.20 -12.45 2.38
C ALA A 108 12.31 -13.66 1.42
N ARG A 109 12.39 -14.90 1.94
CA ARG A 109 12.59 -16.13 1.18
C ARG A 109 11.41 -17.09 1.29
N VAL A 110 10.22 -16.68 0.84
CA VAL A 110 9.16 -17.64 0.44
C VAL A 110 8.43 -17.09 -0.77
#